data_AF-A0A4E0RL18-F1
#
_entry.id   AF-A0A4E0RL18-F1
#
_cell.length_a   1.000
_cell.length_b   1.000
_cell.length_c   1.000
_cell.angle_alpha   90.00
_cell.angle_beta   90.00
_cell.angle_gamma   90.00
#
_symmetry.space_group_name_H-M   'P 1'
#
loop_
_entity.id
_entity.type
_entity.pdbx_description
1 polymer ?
#
loop_
_entity_poly.entity_id
_entity_poly.type
_entity_poly.pdbx_seq_one_letter_code
_entity_poly.pdbx_strand_id
1 'polypeptide(L)'
;MASAKQDSATYNMTCLLREWDRAPKEKRRQFLQDFIDQHWNHSGPELESELAQMASLFLARICVWIKLTYMSGTCLTEQLQALYIFLSASSSHTFLLEFLEHGGVLCLQELCVSPHGKEIDKRWALQVLACVANAGTRYKETICECYGIRAVAECMAKSTAEETQEAARNLLEILAEGNPRFADQVYKGLIGVLPCHSPKAQQLALQTIRVLQATRETANRALIDRIIYLLESLHLEVQSAVIELVRDLMHFDIADDILAALVALLRPQREIQLGKLFTETVSSSDLSSDGSDSDASEGSHVHSGKSSTPRAVSDAGHPTAKESRKQKHTGPNATSKSPTPKRGKINVRGGSVTRHSLRHSIHPGLGTHPNRTGSTQPHSSSSQQPRKKHNRKKRTDSQSDVQPLPAFVQQASAAKCIRILAQDSTVLTKKLLKLGALSSLLYALGNLEFPDSQRQASLTVEYLCQTYPLIDQVVREAMGPSMHEEFTKNPESHYLQLTPLQADVLVSNKVSYLGEGIDG
;
A
#
# COMPACT_ATOMS: atom_id res chain seq x y z
N MET A 1 7.14 -9.13 -64.99
CA MET A 1 5.80 -9.13 -64.35
C MET A 1 5.83 -8.80 -62.85
N ALA A 2 6.89 -9.13 -62.09
CA ALA A 2 6.99 -8.76 -60.67
C ALA A 2 7.00 -7.24 -60.42
N SER A 3 7.68 -6.45 -61.25
CA SER A 3 7.72 -4.97 -61.14
C SER A 3 6.33 -4.34 -61.21
N ALA A 4 5.51 -4.67 -62.23
CA ALA A 4 4.20 -4.05 -62.39
C ALA A 4 3.20 -4.36 -61.25
N LYS A 5 3.33 -5.53 -60.60
CA LYS A 5 2.54 -5.86 -59.40
C LYS A 5 3.00 -5.04 -58.20
N GLN A 6 4.30 -4.86 -58.03
CA GLN A 6 4.88 -4.02 -56.98
C GLN A 6 4.52 -2.53 -57.18
N ASP A 7 4.55 -2.04 -58.41
CA ASP A 7 4.20 -0.66 -58.76
C ASP A 7 2.71 -0.38 -58.46
N SER A 8 1.84 -1.34 -58.76
CA SER A 8 0.41 -1.27 -58.42
C SER A 8 0.17 -1.29 -56.91
N ALA A 9 0.83 -2.19 -56.17
CA ALA A 9 0.74 -2.24 -54.71
C ALA A 9 1.22 -0.93 -54.06
N THR A 10 2.33 -0.38 -54.56
CA THR A 10 2.88 0.91 -54.12
C THR A 10 1.90 2.05 -54.37
N TYR A 11 1.27 2.09 -55.55
CA TYR A 11 0.24 3.09 -55.86
C TYR A 11 -0.98 2.98 -54.94
N ASN A 12 -1.48 1.77 -54.71
CA ASN A 12 -2.64 1.52 -53.84
C ASN A 12 -2.36 1.98 -52.41
N MET A 13 -1.21 1.61 -51.87
CA MET A 13 -0.82 2.01 -50.52
C MET A 13 -0.56 3.52 -50.42
N THR A 14 -0.02 4.16 -51.48
CA THR A 14 0.09 5.63 -51.53
C THR A 14 -1.29 6.31 -51.50
N CYS A 15 -2.27 5.74 -52.18
CA CYS A 15 -3.66 6.23 -52.14
C CYS A 15 -4.26 6.08 -50.74
N LEU A 16 -4.05 4.92 -50.09
CA LEU A 16 -4.50 4.65 -48.72
C LEU A 16 -3.89 5.66 -47.74
N LEU A 17 -2.59 5.93 -47.83
CA LEU A 17 -1.92 6.92 -46.96
C LEU A 17 -2.47 8.34 -47.18
N ARG A 18 -2.78 8.73 -48.43
CA ARG A 18 -3.43 10.02 -48.72
C ARG A 18 -4.85 10.09 -48.17
N GLU A 19 -5.58 8.98 -48.24
CA GLU A 19 -6.92 8.88 -47.70
C GLU A 19 -6.90 8.97 -46.17
N TRP A 20 -5.95 8.29 -45.52
CA TRP A 20 -5.69 8.41 -44.10
C TRP A 20 -5.47 9.86 -43.67
N ASP A 21 -4.58 10.58 -44.38
CA ASP A 21 -4.23 11.97 -44.04
C ASP A 21 -5.47 12.90 -44.09
N ARG A 22 -6.44 12.62 -44.98
CA ARG A 22 -7.69 13.39 -45.14
C ARG A 22 -8.88 12.85 -44.35
N ALA A 23 -8.77 11.64 -43.81
CA ALA A 23 -9.89 10.95 -43.18
C ALA A 23 -10.26 11.55 -41.81
N PRO A 24 -11.56 11.58 -41.46
CA PRO A 24 -12.00 11.87 -40.10
C PRO A 24 -11.59 10.74 -39.15
N LYS A 25 -11.64 11.02 -37.83
CA LYS A 25 -11.20 10.10 -36.77
C LYS A 25 -11.87 8.72 -36.85
N GLU A 26 -13.16 8.66 -37.17
CA GLU A 26 -13.94 7.42 -37.30
C GLU A 26 -13.44 6.54 -38.43
N LYS A 27 -13.07 7.16 -39.57
CA LYS A 27 -12.56 6.44 -40.74
C LYS A 27 -11.13 5.97 -40.53
N ARG A 28 -10.29 6.79 -39.87
CA ARG A 28 -8.95 6.35 -39.44
C ARG A 28 -9.02 5.20 -38.43
N ARG A 29 -9.98 5.22 -37.50
CA ARG A 29 -10.24 4.10 -36.59
C ARG A 29 -10.59 2.83 -37.37
N GLN A 30 -11.48 2.92 -38.36
CA GLN A 30 -11.81 1.77 -39.20
C GLN A 30 -10.58 1.22 -39.92
N PHE A 31 -9.74 2.09 -40.50
CA PHE A 31 -8.48 1.67 -41.12
C PHE A 31 -7.55 0.94 -40.15
N LEU A 32 -7.45 1.41 -38.90
CA LEU A 32 -6.67 0.70 -37.89
C LEU A 32 -7.29 -0.63 -37.50
N GLN A 33 -8.62 -0.71 -37.38
CA GLN A 33 -9.29 -1.96 -37.06
C GLN A 33 -9.07 -3.00 -38.17
N ASP A 34 -9.27 -2.60 -39.44
CA ASP A 34 -9.02 -3.46 -40.59
C ASP A 34 -7.56 -3.93 -40.63
N PHE A 35 -6.61 -3.05 -40.31
CA PHE A 35 -5.19 -3.38 -40.20
C PHE A 35 -4.92 -4.39 -39.06
N ILE A 36 -5.49 -4.18 -37.88
CA ILE A 36 -5.32 -5.06 -36.72
C ILE A 36 -5.84 -6.47 -37.02
N ASP A 37 -7.02 -6.55 -37.65
CA ASP A 37 -7.66 -7.83 -37.96
C ASP A 37 -6.88 -8.62 -39.02
N GLN A 38 -6.22 -7.92 -39.95
CA GLN A 38 -5.46 -8.53 -41.05
C GLN A 38 -4.04 -8.94 -40.63
N HIS A 39 -3.33 -8.10 -39.89
CA HIS A 39 -1.88 -8.22 -39.71
C HIS A 39 -1.45 -8.77 -38.34
N TRP A 40 -2.37 -9.40 -37.60
CA TRP A 40 -2.03 -10.04 -36.34
C TRP A 40 -0.97 -11.13 -36.54
N ASN A 41 0.05 -11.18 -35.67
CA ASN A 41 1.19 -12.12 -35.71
C ASN A 41 2.07 -12.10 -36.98
N HIS A 42 1.99 -11.08 -37.83
CA HIS A 42 2.87 -10.98 -38.99
C HIS A 42 4.31 -10.60 -38.58
N SER A 43 5.29 -11.07 -39.35
CA SER A 43 6.69 -10.69 -39.21
C SER A 43 6.98 -9.33 -39.85
N GLY A 44 8.08 -8.69 -39.47
CA GLY A 44 8.50 -7.41 -40.05
C GLY A 44 8.63 -7.45 -41.58
N PRO A 45 9.28 -8.47 -42.18
CA PRO A 45 9.36 -8.61 -43.62
C PRO A 45 8.00 -8.83 -44.31
N GLU A 46 7.07 -9.54 -43.66
CA GLU A 46 5.70 -9.71 -44.18
C GLU A 46 4.96 -8.38 -44.16
N LEU A 47 5.05 -7.62 -43.07
CA LEU A 47 4.48 -6.26 -42.99
C LEU A 47 5.03 -5.35 -44.09
N GLU A 48 6.35 -5.38 -44.33
CA GLU A 48 6.95 -4.60 -45.42
C GLU A 48 6.48 -5.08 -46.79
N SER A 49 6.34 -6.39 -47.00
CA SER A 49 5.85 -6.93 -48.27
C SER A 49 4.40 -6.52 -48.53
N GLU A 50 3.53 -6.63 -47.53
CA GLU A 50 2.09 -6.34 -47.63
C GLU A 50 1.80 -4.85 -47.70
N LEU A 51 2.59 -4.02 -47.01
CA LEU A 51 2.50 -2.56 -47.07
C LEU A 51 3.35 -1.96 -48.20
N ALA A 52 3.73 -2.76 -49.21
CA ALA A 52 4.46 -2.33 -50.39
C ALA A 52 5.72 -1.51 -50.09
N GLN A 53 6.49 -1.92 -49.07
CA GLN A 53 7.71 -1.29 -48.57
C GLN A 53 7.49 0.12 -47.98
N MET A 54 6.27 0.38 -47.47
CA MET A 54 5.90 1.65 -46.83
C MET A 54 5.46 1.47 -45.38
N ALA A 55 5.88 0.39 -44.72
CA ALA A 55 5.52 0.11 -43.33
C ALA A 55 5.98 1.23 -42.37
N SER A 56 7.24 1.67 -42.50
CA SER A 56 7.80 2.80 -41.73
C SER A 56 6.99 4.11 -41.91
N LEU A 57 6.52 4.40 -43.13
CA LEU A 57 5.72 5.58 -43.40
C LEU A 57 4.34 5.52 -42.73
N PHE A 58 3.77 4.32 -42.61
CA PHE A 58 2.51 4.13 -41.90
C PHE A 58 2.72 4.19 -40.38
N LEU A 59 3.76 3.54 -39.86
CA LEU A 59 4.16 3.61 -38.46
C LEU A 59 4.37 5.06 -38.00
N ALA A 60 5.11 5.87 -38.77
CA ALA A 60 5.32 7.28 -38.46
C ALA A 60 4.01 8.06 -38.31
N ARG A 61 3.00 7.78 -39.16
CA ARG A 61 1.66 8.40 -39.05
C ARG A 61 0.93 7.96 -37.79
N ILE A 62 1.01 6.69 -37.42
CA ILE A 62 0.43 6.17 -36.17
C ILE A 62 1.09 6.87 -34.98
N CYS A 63 2.43 6.92 -34.93
CA CYS A 63 3.16 7.59 -33.86
C CYS A 63 2.81 9.08 -33.74
N VAL A 64 2.70 9.79 -34.86
CA VAL A 64 2.26 11.20 -34.87
C VAL A 64 0.82 11.32 -34.37
N TRP A 65 -0.07 10.41 -34.78
CA TRP A 65 -1.47 10.48 -34.36
C TRP A 65 -1.66 10.21 -32.86
N ILE A 66 -0.90 9.26 -32.30
CA ILE A 66 -0.87 9.00 -30.86
C ILE A 66 -0.46 10.25 -30.11
N LYS A 67 0.65 10.90 -30.51
CA LYS A 67 1.10 12.15 -29.87
C LYS A 67 0.08 13.28 -29.91
N LEU A 68 -0.74 13.35 -30.96
CA LEU A 68 -1.78 14.37 -31.08
C LEU A 68 -3.05 14.02 -30.28
N THR A 69 -3.27 12.75 -29.95
CA THR A 69 -4.55 12.28 -29.40
C THR A 69 -4.48 11.58 -28.05
N TYR A 70 -3.30 11.27 -27.53
CA TYR A 70 -3.15 10.54 -26.25
C TYR A 70 -3.79 11.27 -25.07
N MET A 71 -3.79 12.61 -25.09
CA MET A 71 -4.48 13.43 -24.08
C MET A 71 -6.01 13.42 -24.20
N SER A 72 -6.55 13.25 -25.42
CA SER A 72 -8.00 13.21 -25.64
C SER A 72 -8.57 11.79 -25.66
N GLY A 73 -7.72 10.75 -25.70
CA GLY A 73 -8.13 9.35 -25.76
C GLY A 73 -8.89 8.98 -27.05
N THR A 74 -8.72 9.76 -28.11
CA THR A 74 -9.46 9.57 -29.37
C THR A 74 -8.91 8.35 -30.12
N CYS A 75 -9.69 7.26 -30.19
CA CYS A 75 -9.32 6.04 -30.93
C CYS A 75 -7.94 5.48 -30.52
N LEU A 76 -7.60 5.62 -29.24
CA LEU A 76 -6.26 5.36 -28.75
C LEU A 76 -5.98 3.86 -28.62
N THR A 77 -6.98 3.06 -28.23
CA THR A 77 -6.88 1.59 -28.21
C THR A 77 -6.40 1.04 -29.53
N GLU A 78 -7.07 1.39 -30.64
CA GLU A 78 -6.74 0.89 -31.97
C GLU A 78 -5.36 1.38 -32.41
N GLN A 79 -4.99 2.61 -32.07
CA GLN A 79 -3.65 3.14 -32.36
C GLN A 79 -2.55 2.36 -31.64
N LEU A 80 -2.75 2.03 -30.36
CA LEU A 80 -1.77 1.28 -29.58
C LEU A 80 -1.70 -0.19 -29.99
N GLN A 81 -2.82 -0.79 -30.39
CA GLN A 81 -2.86 -2.15 -30.95
C GLN A 81 -2.11 -2.24 -32.27
N ALA A 82 -2.34 -1.30 -33.19
CA ALA A 82 -1.58 -1.24 -34.44
C ALA A 82 -0.09 -1.02 -34.17
N LEU A 83 0.26 -0.12 -33.24
CA LEU A 83 1.64 0.09 -32.81
C LEU A 83 2.26 -1.19 -32.22
N TYR A 84 1.51 -1.94 -31.41
CA TYR A 84 1.95 -3.22 -30.85
C TYR A 84 2.31 -4.22 -31.95
N ILE A 85 1.52 -4.33 -33.02
CA ILE A 85 1.81 -5.23 -34.16
C ILE A 85 3.17 -4.90 -34.77
N PHE A 86 3.44 -3.62 -35.06
CA PHE A 86 4.74 -3.20 -35.64
C PHE A 86 5.92 -3.57 -34.73
N LEU A 87 5.81 -3.31 -33.43
CA LEU A 87 6.95 -3.45 -32.52
C LEU A 87 7.15 -4.88 -32.01
N SER A 88 6.08 -5.69 -31.97
CA SER A 88 6.14 -7.10 -31.57
C SER A 88 6.52 -8.06 -32.71
N ALA A 89 6.45 -7.61 -33.96
CA ALA A 89 6.83 -8.40 -35.13
C ALA A 89 8.28 -8.91 -35.05
N SER A 90 8.53 -10.11 -35.56
CA SER A 90 9.90 -10.62 -35.68
C SER A 90 10.71 -9.76 -36.66
N SER A 91 11.97 -9.49 -36.35
CA SER A 91 12.84 -8.56 -37.11
C SER A 91 12.36 -7.10 -37.13
N SER A 92 11.67 -6.62 -36.09
CA SER A 92 11.15 -5.23 -35.98
C SER A 92 12.19 -4.14 -35.65
N HIS A 93 13.49 -4.39 -35.82
CA HIS A 93 14.55 -3.48 -35.36
C HIS A 93 14.44 -2.06 -35.93
N THR A 94 14.09 -1.92 -37.22
CA THR A 94 13.89 -0.62 -37.86
C THR A 94 12.72 0.13 -37.22
N PHE A 95 11.57 -0.54 -37.05
CA PHE A 95 10.38 0.03 -36.42
C PHE A 95 10.61 0.46 -34.97
N LEU A 96 11.38 -0.33 -34.22
CA LEU A 96 11.78 0.01 -32.86
C LEU A 96 12.62 1.28 -32.81
N LEU A 97 13.61 1.42 -33.71
CA LEU A 97 14.43 2.63 -33.78
C LEU A 97 13.62 3.87 -34.15
N GLU A 98 12.75 3.78 -35.16
CA GLU A 98 11.86 4.87 -35.55
C GLU A 98 10.93 5.29 -34.40
N PHE A 99 10.37 4.32 -33.68
CA PHE A 99 9.54 4.58 -32.50
C PHE A 99 10.32 5.32 -31.40
N LEU A 100 11.57 4.93 -31.15
CA LEU A 100 12.46 5.60 -30.19
C LEU A 100 12.83 7.02 -30.64
N GLU A 101 13.21 7.21 -31.90
CA GLU A 101 13.57 8.52 -32.48
C GLU A 101 12.39 9.50 -32.46
N HIS A 102 11.18 8.97 -32.65
CA HIS A 102 9.96 9.72 -32.46
C HIS A 102 9.60 9.93 -30.98
N GLY A 103 10.44 9.58 -30.00
CA GLY A 103 10.14 9.81 -28.59
C GLY A 103 8.89 9.07 -28.11
N GLY A 104 8.57 7.95 -28.74
CA GLY A 104 7.38 7.16 -28.43
C GLY A 104 7.36 6.66 -26.98
N VAL A 105 8.55 6.34 -26.43
CA VAL A 105 8.71 5.95 -25.02
C VAL A 105 8.15 7.02 -24.07
N LEU A 106 8.52 8.29 -24.25
CA LEU A 106 8.05 9.39 -23.39
C LEU A 106 6.53 9.58 -23.51
N CYS A 107 6.00 9.50 -24.73
CA CYS A 107 4.57 9.61 -24.99
C CYS A 107 3.77 8.52 -24.27
N LEU A 108 4.23 7.26 -24.33
CA LEU A 108 3.56 6.15 -23.66
C LEU A 108 3.69 6.21 -22.14
N GLN A 109 4.82 6.66 -21.62
CA GLN A 109 5.01 6.86 -20.17
C GLN A 109 4.04 7.91 -19.61
N GLU A 110 3.86 9.03 -20.32
CA GLU A 110 2.89 10.06 -19.93
C GLU A 110 1.46 9.53 -19.97
N LEU A 111 1.13 8.70 -20.96
CA LEU A 111 -0.16 8.02 -21.04
C LEU A 111 -0.39 7.08 -19.84
N CYS A 112 0.61 6.30 -19.42
CA CYS A 112 0.51 5.39 -18.27
C CYS A 112 0.15 6.12 -16.97
N VAL A 113 0.65 7.34 -16.75
CA VAL A 113 0.40 8.15 -15.54
C VAL A 113 -0.78 9.11 -15.70
N SER A 114 -1.47 9.09 -16.83
CA SER A 114 -2.60 10.00 -17.08
C SER A 114 -3.76 9.70 -16.11
N PRO A 115 -4.22 10.71 -15.33
CA PRO A 115 -5.28 10.51 -14.35
C PRO A 115 -6.65 10.23 -14.98
N HIS A 116 -6.86 10.68 -16.22
CA HIS A 116 -8.13 10.53 -16.95
C HIS A 116 -8.02 9.55 -18.13
N GLY A 117 -6.88 8.88 -18.31
CA GLY A 117 -6.69 7.88 -19.35
C GLY A 117 -7.54 6.63 -19.08
N LYS A 118 -8.10 6.03 -20.12
CA LYS A 118 -8.83 4.76 -19.99
C LYS A 118 -7.87 3.66 -19.58
N GLU A 119 -8.33 2.76 -18.71
CA GLU A 119 -7.53 1.64 -18.24
C GLU A 119 -7.04 0.72 -19.37
N ILE A 120 -7.87 0.52 -20.40
CA ILE A 120 -7.46 -0.24 -21.59
C ILE A 120 -6.31 0.41 -22.35
N ASP A 121 -6.31 1.74 -22.48
CA ASP A 121 -5.26 2.47 -23.18
C ASP A 121 -3.94 2.38 -22.39
N LYS A 122 -4.00 2.53 -21.05
CA LYS A 122 -2.84 2.37 -20.17
C LYS A 122 -2.23 0.98 -20.28
N ARG A 123 -3.08 -0.06 -20.25
CA ARG A 123 -2.62 -1.45 -20.42
C ARG A 123 -1.96 -1.68 -21.77
N TRP A 124 -2.54 -1.20 -22.87
CA TRP A 124 -1.89 -1.31 -24.17
C TRP A 124 -0.58 -0.54 -24.25
N ALA A 125 -0.49 0.65 -23.63
CA ALA A 125 0.75 1.39 -23.55
C ALA A 125 1.85 0.60 -22.81
N LEU A 126 1.50 -0.08 -21.72
CA LEU A 126 2.40 -0.96 -20.97
C LEU A 126 2.82 -2.18 -21.80
N GLN A 127 1.91 -2.78 -22.56
CA GLN A 127 2.21 -3.91 -23.46
C GLN A 127 3.17 -3.50 -24.58
N VAL A 128 2.98 -2.33 -25.18
CA VAL A 128 3.89 -1.78 -26.19
C VAL A 128 5.27 -1.51 -25.59
N LEU A 129 5.34 -0.91 -24.40
CA LEU A 129 6.62 -0.71 -23.70
C LEU A 129 7.30 -2.04 -23.35
N ALA A 130 6.53 -3.09 -23.02
CA ALA A 130 7.07 -4.43 -22.79
C ALA A 130 7.67 -5.05 -24.06
N CYS A 131 7.07 -4.86 -25.24
CA CYS A 131 7.66 -5.26 -26.52
C CYS A 131 9.01 -4.57 -26.75
N VAL A 132 9.06 -3.26 -26.52
CA VAL A 132 10.30 -2.48 -26.65
C VAL A 132 11.36 -2.99 -25.67
N ALA A 133 11.00 -3.23 -24.41
CA ALA A 133 11.91 -3.75 -23.39
C ALA A 133 12.44 -5.16 -23.74
N ASN A 134 11.60 -6.03 -24.31
CA ASN A 134 11.98 -7.38 -24.74
C ASN A 134 12.90 -7.42 -25.96
N ALA A 135 13.00 -6.32 -26.73
CA ALA A 135 13.93 -6.25 -27.86
C ALA A 135 15.41 -6.22 -27.46
N GLY A 136 15.73 -6.04 -26.17
CA GLY A 136 17.07 -6.21 -25.62
C GLY A 136 17.47 -5.14 -24.61
N THR A 137 18.61 -5.34 -23.93
CA THR A 137 19.06 -4.51 -22.80
C THR A 137 19.15 -3.03 -23.14
N ARG A 138 19.63 -2.65 -24.34
CA ARG A 138 19.71 -1.24 -24.78
C ARG A 138 18.34 -0.53 -24.76
N TYR A 139 17.28 -1.23 -25.14
CA TYR A 139 15.92 -0.69 -25.12
C TYR A 139 15.38 -0.60 -23.69
N LYS A 140 15.65 -1.60 -22.84
CA LYS A 140 15.34 -1.55 -21.40
C LYS A 140 15.96 -0.32 -20.74
N GLU A 141 17.26 -0.11 -20.97
CA GLU A 141 17.99 1.04 -20.44
C GLU A 141 17.42 2.37 -20.95
N THR A 142 17.05 2.47 -22.23
CA THR A 142 16.43 3.67 -22.79
C THR A 142 15.11 4.00 -22.09
N ILE A 143 14.25 3.00 -21.84
CA ILE A 143 13.00 3.19 -21.07
C ILE A 143 13.31 3.69 -19.66
N CYS A 144 14.31 3.11 -19.00
CA CYS A 144 14.69 3.49 -17.64
C CYS A 144 15.28 4.91 -17.56
N GLU A 145 16.15 5.30 -18.50
CA GLU A 145 16.74 6.65 -18.61
C GLU A 145 15.68 7.73 -18.83
N CYS A 146 14.60 7.39 -19.53
CA CYS A 146 13.43 8.24 -19.69
C CYS A 146 12.52 8.32 -18.45
N TYR A 147 12.94 7.83 -17.28
CA TYR A 147 12.13 7.73 -16.06
C TYR A 147 10.97 6.73 -16.15
N GLY A 148 11.06 5.73 -17.04
CA GLY A 148 10.01 4.73 -17.24
C GLY A 148 9.67 3.93 -15.99
N ILE A 149 10.66 3.58 -15.17
CA ILE A 149 10.43 2.86 -13.91
C ILE A 149 9.44 3.60 -13.02
N ARG A 150 9.62 4.93 -12.88
CA ARG A 150 8.71 5.76 -12.06
C ARG A 150 7.31 5.79 -12.66
N ALA A 151 7.20 6.00 -13.97
CA ALA A 151 5.91 6.06 -14.65
C ALA A 151 5.13 4.74 -14.54
N VAL A 152 5.80 3.61 -14.71
CA VAL A 152 5.20 2.27 -14.62
C VAL A 152 4.81 1.93 -13.17
N ALA A 153 5.68 2.21 -12.20
CA ALA A 153 5.35 2.01 -10.78
C ALA A 153 4.18 2.91 -10.32
N GLU A 154 4.14 4.16 -10.78
CA GLU A 154 3.04 5.08 -10.51
C GLU A 154 1.73 4.61 -11.17
N CYS A 155 1.79 4.09 -12.40
CA CYS A 155 0.66 3.47 -13.08
C CYS A 155 0.12 2.27 -12.30
N MET A 156 1.01 1.38 -11.84
CA MET A 156 0.66 0.23 -11.00
C MET A 156 -0.02 0.66 -9.70
N ALA A 157 0.50 1.70 -9.03
CA ALA A 157 -0.01 2.17 -7.74
C ALA A 157 -1.38 2.86 -7.85
N LYS A 158 -1.66 3.54 -8.97
CA LYS A 158 -2.86 4.38 -9.16
C LYS A 158 -3.95 3.73 -10.02
N SER A 159 -3.63 2.69 -10.79
CA SER A 159 -4.59 1.98 -11.62
C SER A 159 -5.71 1.37 -10.78
N THR A 160 -6.93 1.42 -11.32
CA THR A 160 -8.09 0.74 -10.75
C THR A 160 -8.37 -0.63 -11.38
N ALA A 161 -7.73 -0.97 -12.50
CA ALA A 161 -7.91 -2.25 -13.19
C ALA A 161 -6.76 -3.21 -12.88
N GLU A 162 -7.10 -4.42 -12.46
CA GLU A 162 -6.11 -5.46 -12.11
C GLU A 162 -5.25 -5.83 -13.32
N GLU A 163 -5.83 -5.93 -14.52
CA GLU A 163 -5.08 -6.31 -15.73
C GLU A 163 -4.03 -5.24 -16.11
N THR A 164 -4.32 -3.96 -15.84
CA THR A 164 -3.36 -2.87 -16.01
C THR A 164 -2.23 -2.97 -14.97
N GLN A 165 -2.56 -3.30 -13.72
CA GLN A 165 -1.57 -3.49 -12.65
C GLN A 165 -0.66 -4.68 -12.93
N GLU A 166 -1.20 -5.78 -13.45
CA GLU A 166 -0.44 -6.96 -13.88
C GLU A 166 0.47 -6.64 -15.07
N ALA A 167 -0.02 -5.90 -16.07
CA ALA A 167 0.82 -5.44 -17.17
C ALA A 167 1.98 -4.54 -16.69
N ALA A 168 1.73 -3.67 -15.70
CA ALA A 168 2.75 -2.81 -15.11
C ALA A 168 3.78 -3.63 -14.32
N ARG A 169 3.32 -4.61 -13.52
CA ARG A 169 4.19 -5.55 -12.82
C ARG A 169 5.10 -6.30 -13.79
N ASN A 170 4.53 -6.89 -14.85
CA ASN A 170 5.28 -7.64 -15.86
C ASN A 170 6.35 -6.76 -16.52
N LEU A 171 6.01 -5.50 -16.85
CA LEU A 171 6.98 -4.58 -17.42
C LEU A 171 8.12 -4.25 -16.44
N LEU A 172 7.84 -4.04 -15.15
CA LEU A 172 8.88 -3.84 -14.14
C LEU A 172 9.80 -5.06 -14.02
N GLU A 173 9.24 -6.26 -14.03
CA GLU A 173 10.01 -7.52 -14.01
C GLU A 173 10.93 -7.62 -15.23
N ILE A 174 10.40 -7.37 -16.44
CA ILE A 174 11.19 -7.33 -17.69
C ILE A 174 12.30 -6.27 -17.61
N LEU A 175 12.03 -5.10 -17.05
CA LEU A 175 13.02 -4.02 -16.94
C LEU A 175 14.17 -4.36 -15.98
N ALA A 176 13.94 -5.23 -14.98
CA ALA A 176 14.96 -5.69 -14.05
C ALA A 176 15.76 -6.89 -14.61
N GLU A 177 15.09 -7.82 -15.28
CA GLU A 177 15.71 -9.05 -15.77
C GLU A 177 16.83 -8.78 -16.79
N GLY A 178 18.02 -9.34 -16.56
CA GLY A 178 19.18 -9.15 -17.43
C GLY A 178 19.65 -7.68 -17.54
N ASN A 179 19.27 -6.82 -16.59
CA ASN A 179 19.56 -5.38 -16.60
C ASN A 179 20.15 -4.89 -15.26
N PRO A 180 21.41 -5.26 -14.94
CA PRO A 180 22.02 -4.95 -13.64
C PRO A 180 22.14 -3.43 -13.38
N ARG A 181 22.24 -2.61 -14.44
CA ARG A 181 22.36 -1.15 -14.34
C ARG A 181 21.14 -0.50 -13.68
N PHE A 182 19.95 -1.04 -13.91
CA PHE A 182 18.69 -0.47 -13.42
C PHE A 182 17.91 -1.38 -12.46
N ALA A 183 18.35 -2.63 -12.25
CA ALA A 183 17.68 -3.58 -11.34
C ALA A 183 17.48 -3.01 -9.91
N ASP A 184 18.45 -2.26 -9.37
CA ASP A 184 18.29 -1.58 -8.08
C ASP A 184 17.20 -0.50 -8.11
N GLN A 185 17.12 0.26 -9.19
CA GLN A 185 16.12 1.31 -9.35
C GLN A 185 14.71 0.74 -9.52
N VAL A 186 14.56 -0.37 -10.26
CA VAL A 186 13.28 -1.09 -10.39
C VAL A 186 12.83 -1.61 -9.02
N TYR A 187 13.73 -2.24 -8.28
CA TYR A 187 13.46 -2.75 -6.94
C TYR A 187 13.03 -1.64 -5.97
N LYS A 188 13.72 -0.49 -5.97
CA LYS A 188 13.30 0.70 -5.22
C LYS A 188 11.95 1.26 -5.69
N GLY A 189 11.68 1.20 -7.00
CA GLY A 189 10.39 1.57 -7.59
C GLY A 189 9.24 0.73 -7.05
N LEU A 190 9.41 -0.60 -6.97
CA LEU A 190 8.44 -1.53 -6.40
C LEU A 190 8.21 -1.27 -4.90
N ILE A 191 9.25 -1.00 -4.13
CA ILE A 191 9.12 -0.59 -2.72
C ILE A 191 8.31 0.70 -2.60
N GLY A 192 8.44 1.61 -3.57
CA GLY A 192 7.66 2.84 -3.67
C GLY A 192 6.17 2.63 -3.98
N VAL A 193 5.77 1.46 -4.48
CA VAL A 193 4.35 1.11 -4.73
C VAL A 193 3.64 0.71 -3.43
N LEU A 194 4.34 0.11 -2.48
CA LEU A 194 3.77 -0.45 -1.25
C LEU A 194 2.85 0.50 -0.44
N PRO A 195 3.10 1.82 -0.37
CA PRO A 195 2.20 2.76 0.34
C PRO A 195 0.88 3.08 -0.38
N CYS A 196 0.54 2.43 -1.49
CA CYS A 196 -0.71 2.68 -2.20
C CYS A 196 -1.93 2.07 -1.49
N HIS A 197 -3.13 2.35 -1.99
CA HIS A 197 -4.40 1.86 -1.41
C HIS A 197 -5.00 0.66 -2.15
N SER A 198 -4.33 0.13 -3.17
CA SER A 198 -4.81 -1.04 -3.91
C SER A 198 -4.19 -2.32 -3.35
N PRO A 199 -4.99 -3.22 -2.74
CA PRO A 199 -4.48 -4.48 -2.18
C PRO A 199 -3.79 -5.35 -3.24
N LYS A 200 -4.40 -5.44 -4.42
CA LYS A 200 -3.83 -6.13 -5.58
C LYS A 200 -2.47 -5.56 -5.99
N ALA A 201 -2.34 -4.24 -6.10
CA ALA A 201 -1.04 -3.62 -6.44
C ALA A 201 0.02 -3.88 -5.36
N GLN A 202 -0.35 -3.78 -4.08
CA GLN A 202 0.56 -4.13 -2.97
C GLN A 202 1.02 -5.59 -3.06
N GLN A 203 0.09 -6.52 -3.29
CA GLN A 203 0.38 -7.94 -3.43
C GLN A 203 1.32 -8.22 -4.61
N LEU A 204 1.03 -7.69 -5.80
CA LEU A 204 1.87 -7.83 -6.99
C LEU A 204 3.27 -7.24 -6.77
N ALA A 205 3.37 -6.09 -6.09
CA ALA A 205 4.64 -5.47 -5.76
C ALA A 205 5.45 -6.32 -4.78
N LEU A 206 4.84 -6.83 -3.71
CA LEU A 206 5.48 -7.73 -2.75
C LEU A 206 6.00 -9.01 -3.40
N GLN A 207 5.19 -9.65 -4.25
CA GLN A 207 5.61 -10.85 -4.99
C GLN A 207 6.83 -10.58 -5.87
N THR A 208 6.83 -9.45 -6.59
CA THR A 208 7.96 -9.09 -7.47
C THR A 208 9.20 -8.72 -6.66
N ILE A 209 9.04 -8.03 -5.52
CA ILE A 209 10.14 -7.73 -4.59
C ILE A 209 10.82 -9.02 -4.14
N ARG A 210 10.06 -10.07 -3.80
CA ARG A 210 10.60 -11.37 -3.40
C ARG A 210 11.43 -12.02 -4.51
N VAL A 211 10.90 -12.06 -5.73
CA VAL A 211 11.61 -12.60 -6.92
C VAL A 211 12.93 -11.86 -7.13
N LEU A 212 12.90 -10.52 -7.10
CA LEU A 212 14.11 -9.72 -7.29
C LEU A 212 15.08 -9.82 -6.12
N GLN A 213 14.58 -9.96 -4.88
CA GLN A 213 15.41 -10.10 -3.68
C GLN A 213 16.25 -11.37 -3.70
N ALA A 214 15.73 -12.47 -4.26
CA ALA A 214 16.44 -13.77 -4.31
C ALA A 214 17.78 -13.71 -5.07
N THR A 215 17.95 -12.72 -5.96
CA THR A 215 19.19 -12.53 -6.74
C THR A 215 20.16 -11.54 -6.10
N ARG A 216 19.85 -11.01 -4.92
CA ARG A 216 20.59 -9.94 -4.25
C ARG A 216 21.21 -10.45 -2.95
N GLU A 217 22.31 -9.84 -2.52
CA GLU A 217 22.98 -10.20 -1.27
C GLU A 217 22.43 -9.42 -0.06
N THR A 218 22.03 -8.16 -0.26
CA THR A 218 21.54 -7.27 0.80
C THR A 218 20.10 -6.85 0.53
N ALA A 219 19.32 -6.68 1.58
CA ALA A 219 17.95 -6.17 1.47
C ALA A 219 17.91 -4.65 1.68
N ASN A 220 16.92 -3.97 1.07
CA ASN A 220 16.77 -2.53 1.30
C ASN A 220 16.05 -2.29 2.63
N ARG A 221 16.71 -1.55 3.54
CA ARG A 221 16.17 -1.21 4.87
C ARG A 221 14.82 -0.51 4.86
N ALA A 222 14.45 0.20 3.78
CA ALA A 222 13.13 0.78 3.65
C ALA A 222 12.00 -0.27 3.75
N LEU A 223 12.28 -1.55 3.48
CA LEU A 223 11.31 -2.63 3.65
C LEU A 223 10.83 -2.79 5.09
N ILE A 224 11.63 -2.46 6.10
CA ILE A 224 11.25 -2.59 7.51
C ILE A 224 10.01 -1.73 7.77
N ASP A 225 10.07 -0.44 7.42
CA ASP A 225 8.94 0.49 7.57
C ASP A 225 7.72 0.06 6.73
N ARG A 226 7.95 -0.52 5.55
CA ARG A 226 6.86 -0.99 4.68
C ARG A 226 6.19 -2.25 5.21
N ILE A 227 6.95 -3.18 5.80
CA ILE A 227 6.42 -4.36 6.46
C ILE A 227 5.54 -3.94 7.62
N ILE A 228 6.04 -3.05 8.49
CA ILE A 228 5.27 -2.52 9.64
C ILE A 228 3.96 -1.90 9.16
N TYR A 229 4.04 -1.01 8.17
CA TYR A 229 2.86 -0.36 7.59
C TYR A 229 1.85 -1.37 7.06
N LEU A 230 2.29 -2.36 6.26
CA LEU A 230 1.37 -3.29 5.60
C LEU A 230 0.79 -4.36 6.53
N LEU A 231 1.39 -4.64 7.68
CA LEU A 231 0.80 -5.53 8.70
C LEU A 231 -0.50 -4.97 9.30
N GLU A 232 -0.79 -3.67 9.11
CA GLU A 232 -2.04 -3.03 9.50
C GLU A 232 -3.18 -3.24 8.48
N SER A 233 -2.87 -3.79 7.30
CA SER A 233 -3.85 -4.00 6.24
C SER A 233 -4.96 -4.96 6.67
N LEU A 234 -6.22 -4.62 6.37
CA LEU A 234 -7.36 -5.52 6.58
C LEU A 234 -7.49 -6.58 5.48
N HIS A 235 -6.69 -6.48 4.42
CA HIS A 235 -6.70 -7.42 3.31
C HIS A 235 -5.77 -8.60 3.60
N LEU A 236 -6.35 -9.77 3.84
CA LEU A 236 -5.59 -10.98 4.23
C LEU A 236 -4.55 -11.39 3.18
N GLU A 237 -4.81 -11.15 1.90
CA GLU A 237 -3.86 -11.42 0.80
C GLU A 237 -2.58 -10.56 0.87
N VAL A 238 -2.72 -9.31 1.34
CA VAL A 238 -1.58 -8.41 1.56
C VAL A 238 -0.81 -8.87 2.79
N GLN A 239 -1.50 -9.16 3.89
CA GLN A 239 -0.85 -9.69 5.10
C GLN A 239 -0.08 -10.98 4.83
N SER A 240 -0.67 -11.93 4.09
CA SER A 240 0.03 -13.18 3.74
C SER A 240 1.26 -12.91 2.87
N ALA A 241 1.15 -12.01 1.87
CA ALA A 241 2.28 -11.64 1.03
C ALA A 241 3.41 -10.96 1.82
N VAL A 242 3.08 -10.13 2.81
CA VAL A 242 4.07 -9.52 3.72
C VAL A 242 4.75 -10.58 4.57
N ILE A 243 4.00 -11.51 5.15
CA ILE A 243 4.57 -12.59 5.97
C ILE A 243 5.52 -13.46 5.13
N GLU A 244 5.15 -13.80 3.90
CA GLU A 244 6.03 -14.54 3.01
C GLU A 244 7.30 -13.76 2.66
N LEU A 245 7.20 -12.45 2.43
CA LEU A 245 8.38 -11.59 2.26
C LEU A 245 9.26 -11.59 3.52
N VAL A 246 8.66 -11.50 4.71
CA VAL A 246 9.40 -11.54 5.99
C VAL A 246 10.17 -12.86 6.13
N ARG A 247 9.56 -14.00 5.79
CA ARG A 247 10.24 -15.31 5.82
C ARG A 247 11.48 -15.32 4.93
N ASP A 248 11.36 -14.82 3.69
CA ASP A 248 12.49 -14.75 2.77
C ASP A 248 13.60 -13.81 3.30
N LEU A 249 13.22 -12.72 3.96
CA LEU A 249 14.16 -11.72 4.51
C LEU A 249 14.93 -12.19 5.75
N MET A 250 14.57 -13.32 6.36
CA MET A 250 15.29 -13.85 7.54
C MET A 250 16.72 -14.28 7.25
N HIS A 251 17.08 -14.48 5.98
CA HIS A 251 18.44 -14.81 5.55
C HIS A 251 19.28 -13.58 5.20
N PHE A 252 18.75 -12.37 5.41
CA PHE A 252 19.38 -11.11 5.04
C PHE A 252 19.85 -10.28 6.24
N ASP A 253 20.63 -9.26 5.95
CA ASP A 253 21.27 -8.35 6.91
C ASP A 253 20.27 -7.55 7.77
N ILE A 254 19.00 -7.47 7.36
CA ILE A 254 17.94 -6.75 8.07
C ILE A 254 17.09 -7.63 8.98
N ALA A 255 17.37 -8.93 9.08
CA ALA A 255 16.53 -9.88 9.81
C ALA A 255 16.33 -9.48 11.28
N ASP A 256 17.41 -9.14 11.99
CA ASP A 256 17.33 -8.77 13.40
C ASP A 256 16.51 -7.48 13.64
N ASP A 257 16.60 -6.51 12.72
CA ASP A 257 15.81 -5.27 12.76
C ASP A 257 14.31 -5.59 12.55
N ILE A 258 13.98 -6.51 11.64
CA ILE A 258 12.59 -6.96 11.41
C ILE A 258 12.06 -7.68 12.66
N LEU A 259 12.83 -8.60 13.25
CA LEU A 259 12.42 -9.31 14.47
C LEU A 259 12.13 -8.32 15.61
N ALA A 260 13.00 -7.32 15.81
CA ALA A 260 12.80 -6.28 16.81
C ALA A 260 11.53 -5.46 16.53
N ALA A 261 11.27 -5.11 15.27
CA ALA A 261 10.05 -4.41 14.87
C ALA A 261 8.79 -5.25 15.14
N LEU A 262 8.78 -6.54 14.79
CA LEU A 262 7.64 -7.44 15.04
C LEU A 262 7.33 -7.54 16.54
N VAL A 263 8.35 -7.66 17.39
CA VAL A 263 8.16 -7.71 18.85
C VAL A 263 7.66 -6.38 19.39
N ALA A 264 8.11 -5.25 18.84
CA ALA A 264 7.60 -3.94 19.22
C ALA A 264 6.11 -3.77 18.88
N LEU A 265 5.64 -4.33 17.77
CA LEU A 265 4.21 -4.28 17.37
C LEU A 265 3.29 -5.06 18.33
N LEU A 266 3.82 -6.00 19.11
CA LEU A 266 3.05 -6.70 20.13
C LEU A 266 2.68 -5.81 21.33
N ARG A 267 3.36 -4.69 21.54
CA ARG A 267 3.04 -3.68 22.56
C ARG A 267 2.78 -2.33 21.88
N PRO A 268 1.54 -2.07 21.40
CA PRO A 268 1.22 -0.80 20.77
C PRO A 268 1.52 0.38 21.69
N GLN A 269 1.93 1.53 21.12
CA GLN A 269 2.26 2.75 21.89
C GLN A 269 1.09 3.29 22.71
N ARG A 270 -0.13 2.88 22.37
CA ARG A 270 -1.33 3.11 23.17
C ARG A 270 -1.50 1.93 24.12
N GLU A 271 -1.51 2.21 25.42
CA GLU A 271 -1.87 1.22 26.43
C GLU A 271 -3.30 0.72 26.23
N ILE A 272 -3.48 -0.60 26.38
CA ILE A 272 -4.80 -1.25 26.40
C ILE A 272 -5.61 -0.61 27.53
N GLN A 273 -6.78 -0.05 27.19
CA GLN A 273 -7.58 0.69 28.16
C GLN A 273 -8.53 -0.23 28.93
N LEU A 274 -7.99 -1.15 29.74
CA LEU A 274 -8.81 -2.04 30.58
C LEU A 274 -9.70 -1.26 31.56
N GLY A 275 -9.24 -0.09 32.03
CA GLY A 275 -9.96 0.78 32.98
C GLY A 275 -11.38 1.17 32.56
N LYS A 276 -11.65 1.30 31.26
CA LYS A 276 -12.98 1.63 30.75
C LYS A 276 -13.97 0.47 30.89
N LEU A 277 -13.50 -0.77 30.72
CA LEU A 277 -14.33 -1.97 30.91
C LEU A 277 -14.66 -2.19 32.39
N PHE A 278 -13.72 -1.91 33.31
CA PHE A 278 -13.99 -2.00 34.74
C PHE A 278 -15.13 -1.05 35.15
N THR A 279 -15.17 0.18 34.64
CA THR A 279 -16.26 1.13 34.95
C THR A 279 -17.62 0.74 34.34
N GLU A 280 -17.65 0.09 33.18
CA GLU A 280 -18.90 -0.39 32.57
C GLU A 280 -19.48 -1.60 33.32
N THR A 281 -18.63 -2.52 33.79
CA THR A 281 -19.07 -3.66 34.61
C THR A 281 -19.65 -3.23 35.95
N VAL A 282 -19.04 -2.25 36.64
CA VAL A 282 -19.55 -1.73 37.92
C VAL A 282 -20.85 -0.94 37.75
N SER A 283 -21.01 -0.22 36.63
CA SER A 283 -22.24 0.53 36.33
C SER A 283 -23.44 -0.39 36.03
N SER A 284 -23.20 -1.64 35.63
CA SER A 284 -24.25 -2.63 35.37
C SER A 284 -24.71 -3.40 36.61
N SER A 285 -23.94 -3.36 37.71
CA SER A 285 -24.22 -4.08 38.95
C SER A 285 -25.03 -3.30 40.00
N ASP A 286 -25.31 -2.00 39.78
CA ASP A 286 -26.00 -1.14 40.76
C ASP A 286 -27.53 -1.02 40.57
N LEU A 287 -28.16 -1.85 39.72
CA LEU A 287 -29.62 -1.88 39.52
C LEU A 287 -30.31 -3.10 40.17
N SER A 288 -29.94 -3.43 41.40
CA SER A 288 -30.75 -4.32 42.24
C SER A 288 -30.73 -3.93 43.71
N SER A 289 -31.35 -2.79 44.03
CA SER A 289 -31.92 -2.55 45.35
C SER A 289 -33.03 -1.50 45.23
N ASP A 290 -34.27 -1.96 45.09
CA ASP A 290 -35.43 -1.12 45.40
C ASP A 290 -36.33 -1.91 46.34
N GLY A 291 -36.19 -1.59 47.62
CA GLY A 291 -37.08 -2.00 48.70
C GLY A 291 -38.01 -0.82 48.99
N SER A 292 -39.28 -1.07 48.72
CA SER A 292 -40.48 -0.31 49.07
C SER A 292 -40.45 0.34 50.46
N ASP A 293 -40.82 1.62 50.59
CA ASP A 293 -42.20 2.04 50.88
C ASP A 293 -42.35 3.52 51.33
N SER A 294 -43.52 4.09 50.96
CA SER A 294 -44.33 5.10 51.68
C SER A 294 -44.08 6.62 51.54
N ASP A 295 -44.95 7.23 50.72
CA ASP A 295 -45.70 8.50 50.83
C ASP A 295 -45.50 9.44 52.05
N ALA A 296 -45.41 10.76 51.78
CA ALA A 296 -46.47 11.74 52.09
C ALA A 296 -46.07 13.21 51.76
N SER A 297 -47.12 13.99 51.48
CA SER A 297 -47.25 15.32 50.85
C SER A 297 -46.73 16.59 51.58
N GLU A 298 -46.88 17.71 50.84
CA GLU A 298 -46.94 19.14 51.22
C GLU A 298 -45.60 19.90 51.19
N GLY A 299 -45.46 21.13 50.67
CA GLY A 299 -46.44 22.11 50.22
C GLY A 299 -46.01 23.53 50.69
N SER A 300 -45.43 24.31 49.78
CA SER A 300 -45.50 25.79 49.67
C SER A 300 -44.56 26.74 50.47
N HIS A 301 -44.10 27.76 49.71
CA HIS A 301 -43.81 29.17 50.04
C HIS A 301 -42.60 29.56 50.94
N VAL A 302 -41.91 30.70 50.82
CA VAL A 302 -41.57 31.72 49.78
C VAL A 302 -40.68 32.79 50.49
N HIS A 303 -39.74 33.42 49.76
CA HIS A 303 -39.01 34.69 50.07
C HIS A 303 -38.05 34.71 51.28
N SER A 304 -36.93 35.47 51.32
CA SER A 304 -36.35 36.58 50.56
C SER A 304 -34.82 36.59 50.84
N GLY A 305 -33.96 37.17 50.01
CA GLY A 305 -33.53 38.55 50.21
C GLY A 305 -32.03 38.70 49.95
N LYS A 306 -31.64 39.84 49.38
CA LYS A 306 -30.40 40.12 48.63
C LYS A 306 -29.16 40.45 49.48
N SER A 307 -28.00 40.29 48.82
CA SER A 307 -26.80 41.16 48.79
C SER A 307 -25.99 41.41 50.06
N SER A 308 -24.67 41.16 49.99
CA SER A 308 -23.63 42.19 49.74
C SER A 308 -22.23 41.70 50.13
N THR A 309 -21.27 41.87 49.23
CA THR A 309 -19.80 41.88 49.46
C THR A 309 -19.39 43.21 50.13
N PRO A 310 -18.27 43.30 50.88
CA PRO A 310 -16.92 43.59 50.32
C PRO A 310 -15.76 42.88 51.08
N ARG A 311 -14.65 42.46 50.45
CA ARG A 311 -13.44 43.15 49.90
C ARG A 311 -12.36 43.52 50.95
N ALA A 312 -11.22 42.81 50.82
CA ALA A 312 -9.79 43.21 50.89
C ALA A 312 -9.09 43.68 52.20
N VAL A 313 -7.82 43.26 52.33
CA VAL A 313 -6.53 43.97 52.71
C VAL A 313 -5.56 42.85 53.18
N SER A 314 -4.57 42.35 52.40
CA SER A 314 -3.21 42.85 52.01
C SER A 314 -2.17 43.00 53.13
N ASP A 315 -1.07 42.22 53.09
CA ASP A 315 0.37 42.61 53.07
C ASP A 315 1.25 41.35 53.30
N ALA A 316 2.21 40.95 52.45
CA ALA A 316 3.53 41.50 52.08
C ALA A 316 4.70 40.89 52.88
N GLY A 317 5.77 40.47 52.17
CA GLY A 317 7.08 40.18 52.79
C GLY A 317 7.96 39.13 52.09
N HIS A 318 8.69 39.52 51.05
CA HIS A 318 10.01 38.95 50.67
C HIS A 318 11.10 39.69 51.51
N PRO A 319 12.41 39.29 51.61
CA PRO A 319 13.27 38.98 50.45
C PRO A 319 14.55 38.11 50.67
N THR A 320 15.29 37.93 49.56
CA THR A 320 16.76 37.90 49.37
C THR A 320 17.53 36.60 49.03
N ALA A 321 18.38 36.78 48.03
CA ALA A 321 19.30 35.88 47.34
C ALA A 321 20.69 35.80 47.98
N LYS A 322 21.49 34.80 47.57
CA LYS A 322 22.96 34.88 47.48
C LYS A 322 23.54 33.84 46.50
N GLU A 323 24.38 34.34 45.59
CA GLU A 323 25.30 33.62 44.72
C GLU A 323 26.39 32.87 45.50
N SER A 324 26.97 31.84 44.88
CA SER A 324 28.43 31.60 44.92
C SER A 324 28.91 30.70 43.77
N ARG A 325 30.14 30.99 43.37
CA ARG A 325 30.86 30.72 42.12
C ARG A 325 32.15 29.97 42.46
N LYS A 326 32.66 29.06 41.60
CA LYS A 326 34.11 28.85 41.28
C LYS A 326 34.35 27.60 40.40
N GLN A 327 34.94 27.78 39.20
CA GLN A 327 36.33 27.41 38.76
C GLN A 327 36.49 25.92 38.39
N LYS A 328 36.82 25.47 37.16
CA LYS A 328 37.84 25.77 36.12
C LYS A 328 39.25 25.23 36.44
N HIS A 329 39.64 24.14 35.77
CA HIS A 329 41.02 23.69 35.47
C HIS A 329 40.95 22.79 34.21
N THR A 330 41.40 23.24 33.02
CA THR A 330 42.73 23.05 32.35
C THR A 330 43.00 21.63 31.82
N GLY A 331 43.20 21.52 30.48
CA GLY A 331 43.31 20.29 29.64
C GLY A 331 44.65 19.52 29.73
N PRO A 332 45.26 18.99 28.63
CA PRO A 332 44.96 19.14 27.19
C PRO A 332 45.07 17.87 26.30
N ASN A 333 44.81 18.07 24.99
CA ASN A 333 45.37 17.41 23.79
C ASN A 333 45.12 15.92 23.50
N ALA A 334 44.45 15.64 22.38
CA ALA A 334 45.08 15.31 21.08
C ALA A 334 44.06 14.63 20.15
N THR A 335 43.90 15.12 18.91
CA THR A 335 43.99 14.31 17.68
C THR A 335 43.57 15.12 16.43
N SER A 336 44.56 15.29 15.55
CA SER A 336 44.51 15.29 14.08
C SER A 336 43.34 15.95 13.34
N LYS A 337 43.63 17.12 12.75
CA LYS A 337 42.99 17.62 11.52
C LYS A 337 43.89 17.40 10.31
N SER A 338 43.22 17.22 9.17
CA SER A 338 43.64 17.42 7.76
C SER A 338 43.75 16.14 6.90
N PRO A 339 43.61 16.19 5.55
CA PRO A 339 42.90 17.18 4.73
C PRO A 339 42.00 16.58 3.62
N THR A 340 41.07 17.40 3.16
CA THR A 340 40.40 17.35 1.84
C THR A 340 41.38 17.42 0.66
N PRO A 341 41.08 16.83 -0.51
CA PRO A 341 41.64 17.28 -1.77
C PRO A 341 40.64 18.14 -2.57
N LYS A 342 41.14 19.28 -3.06
CA LYS A 342 40.54 20.12 -4.11
C LYS A 342 41.03 19.65 -5.48
N ARG A 343 40.12 19.49 -6.45
CA ARG A 343 40.31 19.66 -7.92
C ARG A 343 38.96 19.34 -8.59
N GLY A 344 38.44 20.05 -9.57
CA GLY A 344 38.84 21.25 -10.28
C GLY A 344 37.61 21.80 -11.01
N LYS A 345 37.52 23.13 -11.13
CA LYS A 345 36.48 23.80 -11.90
C LYS A 345 36.80 23.66 -13.39
N ILE A 346 35.90 23.07 -14.17
CA ILE A 346 35.83 23.28 -15.62
C ILE A 346 34.55 24.07 -15.89
N ASN A 347 34.72 25.11 -16.69
CA ASN A 347 33.78 26.18 -16.97
C ASN A 347 33.13 25.89 -18.32
N VAL A 348 31.80 25.70 -18.38
CA VAL A 348 31.05 25.71 -19.64
C VAL A 348 29.73 26.47 -19.42
N ARG A 349 29.67 27.69 -19.98
CA ARG A 349 28.45 28.44 -20.37
C ARG A 349 27.61 27.54 -21.26
N GLY A 350 26.28 27.54 -21.29
CA GLY A 350 25.24 28.43 -20.78
C GLY A 350 23.98 28.07 -21.60
N GLY A 351 22.83 28.01 -20.96
CA GLY A 351 21.57 27.64 -21.62
C GLY A 351 20.41 27.84 -20.67
N SER A 352 19.81 29.02 -20.74
CA SER A 352 18.69 29.47 -19.91
C SER A 352 17.40 28.78 -20.33
N VAL A 353 16.69 28.11 -19.41
CA VAL A 353 15.26 27.83 -19.55
C VAL A 353 14.56 28.15 -18.22
N THR A 354 13.59 29.04 -18.36
CA THR A 354 12.70 29.65 -17.39
C THR A 354 11.93 28.64 -16.55
N ARG A 355 12.08 28.72 -15.22
CA ARG A 355 11.22 28.03 -14.24
C ARG A 355 9.96 28.86 -13.99
N HIS A 356 8.81 28.36 -14.44
CA HIS A 356 7.52 28.83 -13.95
C HIS A 356 7.18 28.14 -12.63
N SER A 357 7.11 28.93 -11.57
CA SER A 357 6.62 28.55 -10.25
C SER A 357 5.13 28.89 -10.18
N LEU A 358 4.26 27.88 -10.09
CA LEU A 358 2.85 28.09 -9.79
C LEU A 358 2.55 27.53 -8.40
N ARG A 359 2.39 28.47 -7.45
CA ARG A 359 1.70 28.26 -6.18
C ARG A 359 0.20 28.26 -6.47
N HIS A 360 -0.55 27.27 -5.99
CA HIS A 360 -2.01 27.40 -5.87
C HIS A 360 -2.43 27.23 -4.42
N SER A 361 -2.95 28.34 -3.89
CA SER A 361 -3.62 28.46 -2.60
C SER A 361 -5.01 27.85 -2.67
N ILE A 362 -5.38 27.18 -1.58
CA ILE A 362 -6.68 26.58 -1.30
C ILE A 362 -7.61 27.66 -0.72
N HIS A 363 -8.82 27.81 -1.27
CA HIS A 363 -10.00 28.29 -0.53
C HIS A 363 -11.28 27.70 -1.14
N PRO A 364 -12.24 27.21 -0.33
CA PRO A 364 -13.53 26.69 -0.78
C PRO A 364 -14.62 27.77 -0.74
N GLY A 365 -15.52 27.76 -1.73
CA GLY A 365 -16.69 28.64 -1.81
C GLY A 365 -17.98 27.85 -2.02
N LEU A 366 -18.93 28.05 -1.11
CA LEU A 366 -20.26 27.46 -1.07
C LEU A 366 -21.20 27.93 -2.21
N GLY A 367 -22.05 27.01 -2.67
CA GLY A 367 -23.50 27.16 -2.79
C GLY A 367 -24.08 27.96 -3.95
N THR A 368 -24.93 27.34 -4.77
CA THR A 368 -26.39 27.65 -4.87
C THR A 368 -27.06 26.90 -6.04
N HIS A 369 -28.22 26.30 -5.76
CA HIS A 369 -29.23 25.86 -6.74
C HIS A 369 -29.98 27.09 -7.32
N PRO A 370 -30.64 26.95 -8.49
CA PRO A 370 -32.10 26.87 -8.46
C PRO A 370 -32.79 25.93 -9.50
N ASN A 371 -33.75 25.18 -8.97
CA ASN A 371 -35.08 24.73 -9.41
C ASN A 371 -35.70 24.95 -10.83
N ARG A 372 -36.39 23.86 -11.27
CA ARG A 372 -37.73 23.72 -11.92
C ARG A 372 -37.90 24.20 -13.39
N THR A 373 -38.67 23.61 -14.32
CA THR A 373 -39.90 22.75 -14.42
C THR A 373 -39.87 22.05 -15.82
N GLY A 374 -40.67 21.05 -16.26
CA GLY A 374 -41.86 20.32 -15.79
C GLY A 374 -42.38 19.34 -16.88
N SER A 375 -43.19 18.35 -16.45
CA SER A 375 -44.19 17.50 -17.15
C SER A 375 -43.84 16.81 -18.49
N THR A 376 -44.17 15.54 -18.77
CA THR A 376 -45.52 14.96 -18.76
C THR A 376 -45.44 13.43 -18.97
N GLN A 377 -46.30 12.65 -18.29
CA GLN A 377 -46.68 11.26 -18.65
C GLN A 377 -48.20 11.21 -18.86
N PRO A 378 -48.73 10.16 -19.53
CA PRO A 378 -49.70 9.31 -18.83
C PRO A 378 -49.62 7.78 -19.11
N HIS A 379 -49.81 7.01 -18.03
CA HIS A 379 -50.61 5.78 -17.76
C HIS A 379 -51.05 4.84 -18.92
N SER A 380 -51.22 3.50 -18.80
CA SER A 380 -51.57 2.56 -17.71
C SER A 380 -51.35 1.10 -18.20
N SER A 381 -51.13 0.08 -17.36
CA SER A 381 -52.21 -0.83 -16.90
C SER A 381 -51.69 -1.89 -15.89
N SER A 382 -52.63 -2.36 -15.09
CA SER A 382 -52.54 -2.97 -13.75
C SER A 382 -52.50 -4.50 -13.71
N SER A 383 -51.97 -5.07 -12.61
CA SER A 383 -52.58 -6.21 -11.90
C SER A 383 -52.09 -6.31 -10.45
N GLN A 384 -53.04 -6.22 -9.50
CA GLN A 384 -52.95 -6.57 -8.07
C GLN A 384 -53.19 -8.09 -7.92
N GLN A 385 -52.83 -8.89 -6.91
CA GLN A 385 -52.66 -8.82 -5.43
C GLN A 385 -52.18 -10.25 -4.98
N PRO A 386 -52.02 -10.66 -3.68
CA PRO A 386 -51.95 -9.93 -2.43
C PRO A 386 -50.73 -10.30 -1.52
N ARG A 387 -50.53 -9.48 -0.47
CA ARG A 387 -49.46 -9.53 0.54
C ARG A 387 -49.83 -10.42 1.73
N LYS A 388 -48.94 -11.32 2.16
CA LYS A 388 -48.92 -11.90 3.52
C LYS A 388 -47.88 -11.16 4.37
N LYS A 389 -48.34 -10.50 5.45
CA LYS A 389 -47.49 -9.90 6.48
C LYS A 389 -46.90 -11.01 7.35
N HIS A 390 -45.57 -11.06 7.48
CA HIS A 390 -44.92 -11.74 8.60
C HIS A 390 -44.21 -10.69 9.44
N ASN A 391 -44.64 -10.63 10.70
CA ASN A 391 -44.22 -9.68 11.71
C ASN A 391 -42.87 -10.15 12.26
N ARG A 392 -41.76 -9.57 11.81
CA ARG A 392 -40.43 -9.85 12.37
C ARG A 392 -40.04 -8.70 13.29
N LYS A 393 -40.09 -9.02 14.58
CA LYS A 393 -39.74 -8.20 15.75
C LYS A 393 -38.40 -7.50 15.50
N LYS A 394 -38.44 -6.17 15.48
CA LYS A 394 -37.31 -5.25 15.28
C LYS A 394 -36.37 -5.38 16.49
N ARG A 395 -35.26 -6.12 16.35
CA ARG A 395 -34.11 -6.00 17.26
C ARG A 395 -33.32 -4.77 16.82
N THR A 396 -33.25 -3.81 17.72
CA THR A 396 -32.41 -2.62 17.63
C THR A 396 -30.99 -3.01 18.02
N ASP A 397 -30.16 -3.36 17.04
CA ASP A 397 -28.70 -3.33 17.19
C ASP A 397 -28.16 -2.22 16.31
N SER A 398 -28.03 -1.03 16.89
CA SER A 398 -27.14 0.01 16.39
C SER A 398 -25.75 -0.26 16.96
N GLN A 399 -25.10 -1.33 16.49
CA GLN A 399 -23.65 -1.44 16.54
C GLN A 399 -23.12 -0.59 15.38
N SER A 400 -22.61 0.59 15.69
CA SER A 400 -21.76 1.33 14.77
C SER A 400 -20.63 0.43 14.30
N ASP A 401 -20.45 0.32 13.00
CA ASP A 401 -19.39 -0.43 12.32
C ASP A 401 -18.03 0.26 12.62
N VAL A 402 -17.51 0.07 13.84
CA VAL A 402 -16.25 0.67 14.27
C VAL A 402 -15.13 -0.16 13.66
N GLN A 403 -14.45 0.39 12.65
CA GLN A 403 -13.23 -0.23 12.11
C GLN A 403 -12.21 -0.46 13.23
N PRO A 404 -11.54 -1.62 13.25
CA PRO A 404 -10.54 -1.92 14.27
C PRO A 404 -9.38 -0.93 14.19
N LEU A 405 -8.78 -0.60 15.33
CA LEU A 405 -7.62 0.29 15.35
C LEU A 405 -6.45 -0.37 14.59
N PRO A 406 -5.75 0.35 13.69
CA PRO A 406 -4.63 -0.19 12.91
C PRO A 406 -3.56 -0.85 13.79
N ALA A 407 -3.26 -0.25 14.96
CA ALA A 407 -2.30 -0.79 15.91
C ALA A 407 -2.66 -2.19 16.44
N PHE A 408 -3.95 -2.50 16.61
CA PHE A 408 -4.40 -3.83 17.05
C PHE A 408 -4.43 -4.84 15.89
N VAL A 409 -4.67 -4.38 14.66
CA VAL A 409 -4.49 -5.22 13.47
C VAL A 409 -3.02 -5.60 13.32
N GLN A 410 -2.10 -4.63 13.47
CA GLN A 410 -0.66 -4.89 13.48
C GLN A 410 -0.23 -5.86 14.58
N GLN A 411 -0.75 -5.71 15.81
CA GLN A 411 -0.47 -6.63 16.91
C GLN A 411 -0.89 -8.07 16.57
N ALA A 412 -2.08 -8.27 15.99
CA ALA A 412 -2.56 -9.58 15.57
C ALA A 412 -1.69 -10.18 14.44
N SER A 413 -1.39 -9.38 13.41
CA SER A 413 -0.56 -9.79 12.28
C SER A 413 0.87 -10.11 12.70
N ALA A 414 1.45 -9.33 13.62
CA ALA A 414 2.77 -9.55 14.18
C ALA A 414 2.83 -10.84 15.01
N ALA A 415 1.84 -11.10 15.86
CA ALA A 415 1.75 -12.36 16.61
C ALA A 415 1.70 -13.57 15.65
N LYS A 416 0.84 -13.49 14.62
CA LYS A 416 0.76 -14.51 13.57
C LYS A 416 2.10 -14.72 12.85
N CYS A 417 2.78 -13.64 12.48
CA CYS A 417 4.08 -13.69 11.81
C CYS A 417 5.14 -14.34 12.71
N ILE A 418 5.20 -13.95 13.99
CA ILE A 418 6.11 -14.52 15.00
C ILE A 418 5.90 -16.03 15.14
N ARG A 419 4.64 -16.50 15.18
CA ARG A 419 4.33 -17.94 15.21
C ARG A 419 4.92 -18.68 14.01
N ILE A 420 4.72 -18.14 12.80
CA ILE A 420 5.22 -18.76 11.56
C ILE A 420 6.75 -18.82 11.57
N LEU A 421 7.42 -17.73 11.97
CA LEU A 421 8.88 -17.70 12.08
C LEU A 421 9.41 -18.66 13.15
N ALA A 422 8.68 -18.82 14.26
CA ALA A 422 9.04 -19.77 15.30
C ALA A 422 8.90 -21.23 14.83
N GLN A 423 7.88 -21.51 14.02
CA GLN A 423 7.68 -22.82 13.36
C GLN A 423 8.77 -23.12 12.33
N ASP A 424 9.28 -22.10 11.64
CA ASP A 424 10.32 -22.27 10.62
C ASP A 424 11.71 -22.53 11.24
N SER A 425 12.02 -21.99 12.42
CA SER A 425 13.37 -22.08 12.99
C SER A 425 13.44 -21.90 14.51
N THR A 426 14.13 -22.84 15.17
CA THR A 426 14.51 -22.76 16.59
C THR A 426 15.45 -21.57 16.86
N VAL A 427 16.34 -21.25 15.92
CA VAL A 427 17.27 -20.11 16.01
C VAL A 427 16.51 -18.78 15.99
N LEU A 428 15.54 -18.63 15.09
CA LEU A 428 14.67 -17.45 15.06
C LEU A 428 13.83 -17.34 16.33
N THR A 429 13.28 -18.47 16.81
CA THR A 429 12.55 -18.53 18.08
C THR A 429 13.39 -17.98 19.23
N LYS A 430 14.64 -18.44 19.36
CA LYS A 430 15.56 -17.97 20.41
C LYS A 430 15.85 -16.47 20.31
N LYS A 431 16.04 -15.94 19.09
CA LYS A 431 16.22 -14.50 18.87
C LYS A 431 14.98 -13.70 19.29
N LEU A 432 13.80 -14.13 18.87
CA LEU A 432 12.52 -13.51 19.24
C LEU A 432 12.32 -13.47 20.76
N LEU A 433 12.63 -14.56 21.46
CA LEU A 433 12.53 -14.62 22.92
C LEU A 433 13.52 -13.69 23.62
N LYS A 434 14.76 -13.59 23.13
CA LYS A 434 15.74 -12.60 23.64
C LYS A 434 15.27 -11.15 23.49
N LEU A 435 14.46 -10.87 22.46
CA LEU A 435 13.84 -9.57 22.24
C LEU A 435 12.60 -9.32 23.12
N GLY A 436 12.21 -10.29 23.97
CA GLY A 436 11.06 -10.18 24.86
C GLY A 436 9.72 -10.62 24.26
N ALA A 437 9.74 -11.41 23.17
CA ALA A 437 8.53 -11.85 22.48
C ALA A 437 7.51 -12.51 23.42
N LEU A 438 7.94 -13.36 24.37
CA LEU A 438 7.01 -14.07 25.26
C LEU A 438 6.19 -13.09 26.13
N SER A 439 6.85 -12.12 26.75
CA SER A 439 6.16 -11.11 27.57
C SER A 439 5.21 -10.24 26.74
N SER A 440 5.62 -9.87 25.53
CA SER A 440 4.79 -9.08 24.63
C SER A 440 3.63 -9.87 24.01
N LEU A 441 3.78 -11.19 23.82
CA LEU A 441 2.69 -12.07 23.42
C LEU A 441 1.65 -12.22 24.54
N LEU A 442 2.09 -12.38 25.80
CA LEU A 442 1.17 -12.37 26.95
C LEU A 442 0.44 -11.03 27.07
N TYR A 443 1.12 -9.91 26.82
CA TYR A 443 0.48 -8.59 26.75
C TYR A 443 -0.64 -8.56 25.67
N ALA A 444 -0.35 -9.04 24.46
CA ALA A 444 -1.32 -9.10 23.37
C ALA A 444 -2.49 -10.07 23.66
N LEU A 445 -2.25 -11.17 24.39
CA LEU A 445 -3.28 -12.10 24.84
C LEU A 445 -4.31 -11.44 25.77
N GLY A 446 -3.86 -10.49 26.59
CA GLY A 446 -4.71 -9.69 27.47
C GLY A 446 -5.46 -8.53 26.77
N ASN A 447 -5.33 -8.37 25.45
CA ASN A 447 -5.98 -7.27 24.74
C ASN A 447 -7.48 -7.48 24.49
N LEU A 448 -8.31 -7.12 25.47
CA LEU A 448 -9.78 -7.18 25.35
C LEU A 448 -10.37 -6.20 24.31
N GLU A 449 -9.62 -5.21 23.82
CA GLU A 449 -10.11 -4.25 22.83
C GLU A 449 -10.15 -4.85 21.40
N PHE A 450 -9.45 -5.97 21.14
CA PHE A 450 -9.43 -6.61 19.83
C PHE A 450 -9.27 -8.15 19.88
N PRO A 451 -10.36 -8.90 19.67
CA PRO A 451 -10.37 -10.38 19.79
C PRO A 451 -9.35 -11.11 18.90
N ASP A 452 -9.11 -10.61 17.68
CA ASP A 452 -8.16 -11.23 16.76
C ASP A 452 -6.71 -11.14 17.25
N SER A 453 -6.35 -10.06 17.95
CA SER A 453 -5.04 -9.96 18.61
C SER A 453 -4.88 -11.02 19.68
N GLN A 454 -5.90 -11.21 20.52
CA GLN A 454 -5.88 -12.24 21.55
C GLN A 454 -5.78 -13.63 20.93
N ARG A 455 -6.56 -13.91 19.88
CA ARG A 455 -6.54 -15.19 19.18
C ARG A 455 -5.16 -15.50 18.60
N GLN A 456 -4.56 -14.58 17.86
CA GLN A 456 -3.23 -14.83 17.27
C GLN A 456 -2.14 -14.95 18.33
N ALA A 457 -2.19 -14.14 19.39
CA ALA A 457 -1.27 -14.26 20.52
C ALA A 457 -1.42 -15.62 21.24
N SER A 458 -2.67 -16.04 21.49
CA SER A 458 -3.01 -17.31 22.14
C SER A 458 -2.40 -18.50 21.39
N LEU A 459 -2.67 -18.57 20.09
CA LEU A 459 -2.13 -19.62 19.22
C LEU A 459 -0.60 -19.62 19.15
N THR A 460 0.02 -18.44 19.30
CA THR A 460 1.49 -18.33 19.30
C THR A 460 2.06 -18.84 20.61
N VAL A 461 1.49 -18.44 21.75
CA VAL A 461 1.90 -18.90 23.09
C VAL A 461 1.67 -20.41 23.22
N GLU A 462 0.53 -20.92 22.74
CA GLU A 462 0.21 -22.34 22.75
C GLU A 462 1.30 -23.15 22.03
N TYR A 463 1.64 -22.75 20.80
CA TYR A 463 2.71 -23.39 20.03
C TYR A 463 4.03 -23.40 20.81
N LEU A 464 4.40 -22.27 21.43
CA LEU A 464 5.63 -22.18 22.23
C LEU A 464 5.60 -23.08 23.47
N CYS A 465 4.48 -23.15 24.19
CA CYS A 465 4.33 -24.03 25.36
C CYS A 465 4.39 -25.51 24.98
N GLN A 466 3.71 -25.90 23.89
CA GLN A 466 3.73 -27.28 23.39
C GLN A 466 5.12 -27.71 22.93
N THR A 467 5.88 -26.79 22.36
CA THR A 467 7.21 -27.07 21.80
C THR A 467 8.31 -27.01 22.87
N TYR A 468 8.21 -26.09 23.83
CA TYR A 468 9.27 -25.80 24.81
C TYR A 468 8.72 -25.87 26.25
N PRO A 469 8.95 -26.98 26.99
CA PRO A 469 8.41 -27.17 28.34
C PRO A 469 8.78 -26.07 29.35
N LEU A 470 9.96 -25.46 29.22
CA LEU A 470 10.36 -24.33 30.07
C LEU A 470 9.50 -23.10 29.84
N ILE A 471 9.06 -22.85 28.60
CA ILE A 471 8.13 -21.76 28.30
C ILE A 471 6.78 -22.06 28.96
N ASP A 472 6.30 -23.29 28.90
CA ASP A 472 5.03 -23.68 29.55
C ASP A 472 5.05 -23.39 31.05
N GLN A 473 6.15 -23.70 31.74
CA GLN A 473 6.34 -23.39 33.16
C GLN A 473 6.29 -21.89 33.42
N VAL A 474 7.05 -21.09 32.66
CA VAL A 474 7.08 -19.62 32.78
C VAL A 474 5.69 -19.02 32.54
N VAL A 475 4.97 -19.53 31.53
CA VAL A 475 3.63 -19.08 31.19
C VAL A 475 2.64 -19.42 32.31
N ARG A 476 2.70 -20.65 32.85
CA ARG A 476 1.89 -21.08 33.99
C ARG A 476 2.13 -20.25 35.25
N GLU A 477 3.37 -19.89 35.54
CA GLU A 477 3.72 -18.99 36.63
C GLU A 477 3.15 -17.58 36.42
N ALA A 478 3.20 -17.08 35.18
CA ALA A 478 2.74 -15.73 34.85
C ALA A 478 1.21 -15.56 34.92
N MET A 479 0.44 -16.53 34.41
CA MET A 479 -1.03 -16.45 34.38
C MET A 479 -1.70 -17.12 35.58
N GLY A 480 -0.97 -17.95 36.33
CA GLY A 480 -1.51 -18.77 37.42
C GLY A 480 -2.10 -20.10 36.93
N PRO A 481 -2.09 -21.14 37.78
CA PRO A 481 -2.41 -22.52 37.38
C PRO A 481 -3.84 -22.70 36.87
N SER A 482 -4.82 -21.97 37.44
CA SER A 482 -6.22 -22.08 37.03
C SER A 482 -6.45 -21.53 35.62
N MET A 483 -5.88 -20.36 35.30
CA MET A 483 -5.99 -19.77 33.96
C MET A 483 -5.22 -20.60 32.94
N HIS A 484 -4.05 -21.13 33.32
CA HIS A 484 -3.22 -21.98 32.46
C HIS A 484 -3.92 -23.28 32.07
N GLU A 485 -4.62 -23.92 33.01
CA GLU A 485 -5.38 -25.13 32.71
C GLU A 485 -6.52 -24.86 31.72
N GLU A 486 -7.19 -23.71 31.84
CA GLU A 486 -8.27 -23.29 30.95
C GLU A 486 -7.75 -22.95 29.55
N PHE A 487 -6.64 -22.20 29.49
CA PHE A 487 -5.91 -21.88 28.27
C PHE A 487 -5.46 -23.14 27.52
N THR A 488 -4.89 -24.12 28.24
CA THR A 488 -4.41 -25.37 27.64
C THR A 488 -5.54 -26.23 27.07
N LYS A 489 -6.75 -26.16 27.65
CA LYS A 489 -7.92 -26.91 27.16
C LYS A 489 -8.50 -26.31 25.87
N ASN A 490 -8.51 -24.98 25.73
CA ASN A 490 -9.19 -24.30 24.62
C ASN A 490 -8.45 -23.03 24.14
N PRO A 491 -7.25 -23.14 23.55
CA PRO A 491 -6.43 -21.97 23.19
C PRO A 491 -7.08 -21.11 22.09
N GLU A 492 -7.89 -21.69 21.20
CA GLU A 492 -8.58 -20.94 20.14
C GLU A 492 -9.80 -20.13 20.62
N SER A 493 -10.30 -20.36 21.84
CA SER A 493 -11.53 -19.72 22.33
C SER A 493 -11.44 -19.21 23.76
N HIS A 494 -10.35 -19.50 24.49
CA HIS A 494 -10.10 -19.06 25.87
C HIS A 494 -10.21 -17.53 26.02
N TYR A 495 -9.77 -16.77 25.01
CA TYR A 495 -9.86 -15.31 25.05
C TYR A 495 -11.31 -14.79 25.13
N LEU A 496 -12.31 -15.56 24.69
CA LEU A 496 -13.72 -15.20 24.78
C LEU A 496 -14.27 -15.25 26.21
N GLN A 497 -13.58 -15.93 27.12
CA GLN A 497 -13.97 -16.11 28.53
C GLN A 497 -13.06 -15.33 29.48
N LEU A 498 -12.08 -14.60 28.95
CA LEU A 498 -11.08 -13.88 29.73
C LEU A 498 -11.73 -12.70 30.48
N THR A 499 -11.71 -12.76 31.81
CA THR A 499 -12.21 -11.66 32.64
C THR A 499 -11.26 -10.45 32.60
N PRO A 500 -11.75 -9.22 32.86
CA PRO A 500 -10.90 -8.03 32.95
C PRO A 500 -9.73 -8.16 33.95
N LEU A 501 -9.93 -8.89 35.06
CA LEU A 501 -8.86 -9.15 36.03
C LEU A 501 -7.80 -10.10 35.47
N GLN A 502 -8.20 -11.17 34.79
CA GLN A 502 -7.26 -12.09 34.15
C GLN A 502 -6.50 -11.39 33.01
N ALA A 503 -7.18 -10.53 32.25
CA ALA A 503 -6.55 -9.70 31.23
C ALA A 503 -5.54 -8.71 31.83
N ASP A 504 -5.85 -8.09 32.98
CA ASP A 504 -4.91 -7.19 33.68
C ASP A 504 -3.64 -7.93 34.16
N VAL A 505 -3.77 -9.17 34.66
CA VAL A 505 -2.62 -10.03 35.01
C VAL A 505 -1.72 -10.27 33.80
N LEU A 506 -2.31 -10.53 32.63
CA LEU A 506 -1.57 -10.75 31.39
C LEU A 506 -0.91 -9.46 30.86
N VAL A 507 -1.59 -8.33 30.92
CA VAL A 507 -1.07 -7.03 30.46
C VAL A 507 0.03 -6.49 31.38
N SER A 508 -0.08 -6.72 32.68
CA SER A 508 0.90 -6.29 33.69
C SER A 508 2.03 -7.29 33.94
N ASN A 509 2.14 -8.35 33.12
CA ASN A 509 3.12 -9.41 33.30
C ASN A 509 4.57 -8.87 33.35
N LYS A 510 5.39 -9.48 34.21
CA LYS A 510 6.83 -9.17 34.38
C LYS A 510 7.72 -10.30 33.87
N VAL A 511 7.23 -11.07 32.90
CA VAL A 511 7.97 -12.21 32.35
C VAL A 511 9.26 -11.71 31.69
N SER A 512 10.39 -12.27 32.09
CA SER A 512 11.71 -12.00 31.50
C SER A 512 12.39 -13.32 31.14
N TYR A 513 11.84 -14.02 30.15
CA TYR A 513 12.42 -15.25 29.63
C TYR A 513 13.16 -14.99 28.33
N LEU A 514 14.46 -15.30 28.30
CA LEU A 514 15.37 -14.97 27.19
C LEU A 514 15.72 -16.19 26.32
N GLY A 515 14.95 -17.27 26.39
CA GLY A 515 15.18 -18.50 25.61
C GLY A 515 16.25 -19.42 26.20
N GLU A 516 16.41 -19.44 27.52
CA GLU A 516 17.30 -20.38 28.21
C GLU A 516 16.74 -21.82 28.12
N GLY A 517 17.57 -22.80 27.77
CA GLY A 517 17.16 -24.19 27.60
C GLY A 517 16.42 -24.52 26.29
N ILE A 518 16.45 -23.60 25.31
CA ILE A 518 16.13 -23.91 23.91
C ILE A 518 17.42 -24.32 23.22
N ASP A 519 17.58 -25.64 23.03
CA ASP A 519 18.65 -26.25 22.25
C ASP A 519 18.27 -26.23 20.76
N GLY A 520 19.25 -25.90 19.92
CA GLY A 520 19.08 -25.66 18.48
C GLY A 520 19.27 -26.92 17.65
#